data_AF-A0A498E2Z2-F1
#
_entry.id   AF-A0A498E2Z2-F1
#
_cell.length_a   1.000
_cell.length_b   1.000
_cell.length_c   1.000
_cell.angle_alpha   90.00
_cell.angle_beta   90.00
_cell.angle_gamma   90.00
#
_symmetry.space_group_name_H-M   'P 1'
#
loop_
_entity.id
_entity.type
_entity.pdbx_description
1 polymer ?
#
loop_
_entity_poly.entity_id
_entity_poly.type
_entity_poly.pdbx_seq_one_letter_code
_entity_poly.pdbx_strand_id
1 'polypeptide(L)' 'MSPEPVLVDIYAAHLATGIRPGTLRVRLHRGTLTRHGHDHQGRALVDLHELQPDEQPAPA' A
#
# COMPACT_ATOMS: atom_id res chain seq x y z
N MET A 1 3.22 12.36 15.80
CA MET A 1 3.27 12.89 14.43
C MET A 1 3.08 11.69 13.52
N SER A 2 1.91 11.54 12.91
CA SER A 2 1.67 10.40 12.02
C SER A 2 2.58 10.53 10.79
N PRO A 3 3.22 9.45 10.32
CA PRO A 3 4.01 9.52 9.10
C PRO A 3 3.15 10.01 7.94
N GLU A 4 3.73 10.83 7.07
CA GLU A 4 3.06 11.28 5.85
C GLU A 4 2.81 10.05 4.95
N PRO A 5 1.60 9.85 4.41
CA PRO A 5 1.28 8.64 3.65
C PRO A 5 2.13 8.56 2.39
N VAL A 6 2.73 7.40 2.14
CA VAL A 6 3.56 7.17 0.95
C VAL A 6 2.70 6.52 -0.12
N LEU A 7 2.08 7.36 -0.95
CA LEU A 7 1.14 6.91 -1.98
C LEU A 7 1.86 6.33 -3.19
N VAL A 8 1.62 5.05 -3.46
CA VAL A 8 2.20 4.32 -4.58
C VAL A 8 1.14 3.56 -5.36
N ASP A 9 1.40 3.27 -6.63
CA ASP A 9 0.54 2.37 -7.39
C ASP A 9 0.70 0.91 -6.92
N ILE A 10 -0.28 0.06 -7.25
CA ILE A 10 -0.30 -1.36 -6.83
C ILE A 10 0.89 -2.20 -7.34
N TYR A 11 1.56 -1.81 -8.41
CA TYR A 11 2.75 -2.49 -8.92
C TYR A 11 4.02 -2.01 -8.21
N ALA A 12 4.13 -0.71 -7.94
CA ALA A 12 5.18 -0.18 -7.06
C ALA A 12 5.07 -0.77 -5.66
N ALA A 13 3.86 -0.89 -5.10
CA ALA A 13 3.61 -1.58 -3.83
C ALA A 13 4.05 -3.05 -3.87
N HIS A 14 3.80 -3.76 -4.98
CA HIS A 14 4.28 -5.14 -5.15
C HIS A 14 5.81 -5.22 -5.13
N LEU A 15 6.51 -4.30 -5.81
CA LEU A 15 7.97 -4.27 -5.80
C LEU A 15 8.54 -3.98 -4.41
N ALA A 16 7.89 -3.13 -3.63
CA ALA A 16 8.33 -2.76 -2.29
C ALA A 16 8.04 -3.83 -1.21
N THR A 17 6.92 -4.56 -1.34
CA THR A 17 6.41 -5.44 -0.27
C THR A 17 6.40 -6.92 -0.65
N GLY A 18 6.56 -7.25 -1.93
CA GLY A 18 6.36 -8.60 -2.47
C GLY A 18 4.90 -9.06 -2.55
N ILE A 19 3.93 -8.29 -2.03
CA ILE A 19 2.50 -8.66 -2.08
C ILE A 19 2.03 -8.63 -3.54
N ARG A 20 1.40 -9.72 -4.00
CA ARG A 20 0.93 -9.80 -5.39
C ARG A 20 -0.11 -8.70 -5.70
N PRO A 21 -0.08 -8.07 -6.89
CA PRO A 21 -1.05 -7.05 -7.26
C PRO A 21 -2.52 -7.54 -7.20
N GLY A 22 -2.75 -8.82 -7.50
CA GLY A 22 -4.07 -9.44 -7.34
C GLY A 22 -4.58 -9.42 -5.90
N THR A 23 -3.70 -9.69 -4.94
CA THR A 23 -4.02 -9.62 -3.50
C THR A 23 -4.33 -8.18 -3.08
N LEU A 24 -3.56 -7.21 -3.55
CA LEU A 24 -3.81 -5.78 -3.28
C LEU A 24 -5.18 -5.35 -3.82
N ARG A 25 -5.53 -5.74 -5.04
CA ARG A 25 -6.86 -5.48 -5.62
C ARG A 25 -7.98 -6.11 -4.81
N VAL A 26 -7.79 -7.33 -4.31
CA VAL A 26 -8.78 -7.99 -3.43
C VAL A 26 -8.92 -7.25 -2.10
N ARG A 27 -7.82 -6.80 -1.48
CA ARG A 27 -7.87 -6.00 -0.24
C ARG A 27 -8.59 -4.67 -0.46
N LEU A 28 -8.30 -3.97 -1.55
CA LEU A 28 -9.01 -2.74 -1.95
C LEU A 28 -10.52 -2.99 -2.11
N HIS A 29 -10.88 -4.05 -2.83
CA HIS A 29 -12.29 -4.41 -3.04
C HIS A 29 -13.01 -4.78 -1.75
N ARG A 30 -12.32 -5.44 -0.81
CA ARG A 30 -12.85 -5.81 0.51
C ARG A 30 -12.83 -4.66 1.53
N GLY A 31 -12.22 -3.52 1.22
CA GLY A 31 -12.06 -2.39 2.14
C GLY A 31 -11.04 -2.63 3.25
N THR A 32 -10.13 -3.60 3.10
CA THR A 32 -9.03 -3.88 4.05
C THR A 32 -7.70 -3.23 3.64
N LEU A 33 -7.75 -2.37 2.63
CA LEU A 33 -6.67 -1.48 2.19
C LEU A 33 -7.33 -0.20 1.67
N THR A 34 -6.82 0.95 2.04
CA THR A 34 -7.37 2.24 1.62
C THR A 34 -6.94 2.57 0.19
N ARG A 35 -7.90 3.02 -0.63
CA ARG A 35 -7.61 3.63 -1.94
C ARG A 35 -7.56 5.15 -1.78
N HIS A 36 -6.43 5.74 -2.09
CA HIS A 36 -6.24 7.20 -2.00
C HIS A 36 -6.53 7.94 -3.30
N GLY A 37 -6.72 7.20 -4.40
CA GLY A 37 -7.05 7.78 -5.70
C GLY A 37 -6.60 6.88 -6.83
N HIS A 38 -6.39 7.50 -8.00
CA HIS A 38 -5.82 6.86 -9.16
C HIS A 38 -4.68 7.71 -9.72
N ASP A 39 -3.68 7.08 -10.32
CA ASP A 39 -2.64 7.78 -11.08
C ASP A 39 -3.16 8.26 -12.45
N HIS A 40 -2.30 8.91 -13.23
CA HIS A 40 -2.61 9.36 -14.59
C HIS A 40 -2.97 8.23 -15.56
N GLN A 41 -2.63 6.98 -15.23
CA GLN A 41 -2.91 5.79 -16.02
C GLN A 41 -4.14 5.02 -15.51
N GLY A 42 -4.84 5.52 -14.50
CA GLY A 42 -6.01 4.89 -13.89
C GLY A 42 -5.69 3.75 -12.91
N ARG A 43 -4.44 3.60 -12.47
CA ARG A 43 -4.04 2.61 -11.46
C ARG A 43 -4.37 3.11 -10.06
N ALA A 44 -4.88 2.22 -9.20
CA ALA A 44 -5.18 2.58 -7.82
C ALA A 44 -3.93 2.95 -7.03
N LEU A 45 -3.99 4.07 -6.31
CA LEU A 45 -2.97 4.54 -5.37
C LEU A 45 -3.31 4.04 -3.96
N VAL A 46 -2.30 3.48 -3.28
CA VAL A 46 -2.38 2.90 -1.94
C VAL A 46 -1.26 3.46 -1.07
N ASP A 47 -1.48 3.57 0.24
CA ASP A 47 -0.41 3.92 1.17
C ASP A 47 0.49 2.70 1.41
N LEU A 48 1.79 2.88 1.19
CA LEU A 48 2.80 1.84 1.41
C LEU A 48 2.88 1.43 2.88
N HIS A 49 2.63 2.35 3.81
CA HIS A 49 2.70 2.08 5.24
C HIS A 49 1.58 1.16 5.73
N GLU A 50 0.42 1.11 5.04
CA GLU A 50 -0.66 0.14 5.32
C GLU A 50 -0.32 -1.31 4.88
N LEU A 51 0.79 -1.47 4.16
CA LEU A 51 1.21 -2.74 3.56
C LEU A 51 2.46 -3.33 4.22
N GLN A 52 3.25 -2.51 4.90
CA GLN A 52 4.37 -3.00 5.67
C GLN A 52 3.82 -3.68 6.93
N PRO A 53 4.18 -4.94 7.21
CA PRO A 53 3.93 -5.49 8.55
C PRO A 53 4.63 -4.55 9.54
N ASP A 54 4.01 -4.29 10.70
CA ASP A 54 4.56 -3.43 11.75
C ASP A 54 6.04 -3.74 11.96
N GLU A 55 6.92 -3.02 11.27
CA GLU A 55 8.32 -2.94 11.62
C GLU A 55 8.36 -1.96 12.78
N GLN A 56 7.81 -2.43 13.90
CA GLN A 56 8.16 -1.93 15.20
C GLN A 56 9.69 -2.01 15.23
N PRO A 57 10.41 -0.88 15.26
CA PRO A 57 11.86 -0.95 15.35
C PRO A 57 12.16 -1.74 16.62
N ALA A 58 12.89 -2.85 16.48
CA ALA A 58 13.36 -3.62 17.62
C ALA A 58 14.00 -2.63 18.61
N PRO A 59 13.58 -2.61 19.89
CA PRO A 59 14.22 -1.75 20.86
C PRO A 59 15.69 -2.19 20.96
N ALA A 60 16.59 -1.25 20.65
CA ALA A 60 18.02 -1.40 20.86
C ALA A 60 18.36 -1.43 22.36
#